data_AF-A0A1M7TLM5-F1
#
_entry.id   AF-A0A1M7TLM5-F1
#
_cell.length_a   1.000
_cell.length_b   1.000
_cell.length_c   1.000
_cell.angle_alpha   90.00
_cell.angle_beta   90.00
_cell.angle_gamma   90.00
#
_symmetry.space_group_name_H-M   'P 1'
#
loop_
_entity.id
_entity.type
_entity.pdbx_description
1 polymer ?
#
loop_
_entity_poly.entity_id
_entity_poly.type
_entity_poly.pdbx_seq_one_letter_code
_entity_poly.pdbx_strand_id
1 'polypeptide(L)'
;MARPRKPTAMLELLGAFKRNPNRKRERQNEPIVTTPLPDPPRRVPKPVKETWQEMRERGWWLTSADRFLVEIAATLMARYRLEEIKSGDVSNLIGVLSKLGFSPRERGALNLPTRTT
;
A
#
# COMPACT_ATOMS: atom_id res chain seq x y z
N MET A 1 -3.28 -4.84 -23.17
CA MET A 1 -3.91 -4.93 -21.83
C MET A 1 -4.94 -3.81 -21.70
N ALA A 2 -6.09 -4.09 -21.08
CA ALA A 2 -7.07 -3.04 -20.78
C ALA A 2 -6.47 -2.01 -19.82
N ARG A 3 -6.81 -0.73 -20.01
CA ARG A 3 -6.31 0.36 -19.15
C ARG A 3 -6.75 0.12 -17.70
N PRO A 4 -5.85 0.22 -16.70
CA PRO A 4 -6.21 0.09 -15.30
C PRO A 4 -7.36 1.02 -14.92
N ARG A 5 -8.31 0.53 -14.12
CA ARG A 5 -9.45 1.34 -13.65
C ARG A 5 -8.91 2.50 -12.81
N LYS A 6 -9.42 3.71 -13.05
CA LYS A 6 -9.13 4.87 -12.19
C LYS A 6 -9.77 4.67 -10.81
N PRO A 7 -9.06 5.02 -9.71
CA PRO A 7 -9.62 5.03 -8.37
C PRO A 7 -10.87 5.89 -8.27
N THR A 8 -11.78 5.53 -7.35
CA THR A 8 -13.06 6.21 -7.15
C THR A 8 -12.91 7.66 -6.73
N ALA A 9 -11.99 7.96 -5.81
CA ALA A 9 -11.66 9.33 -5.42
C ALA A 9 -11.22 10.20 -6.61
N MET A 10 -10.43 9.64 -7.55
CA MET A 10 -10.00 10.36 -8.74
C MET A 10 -11.17 10.63 -9.71
N LEU A 11 -12.10 9.68 -9.85
CA LEU A 11 -13.28 9.88 -10.68
C LEU A 11 -14.22 10.95 -10.11
N GLU A 12 -14.33 11.04 -8.79
CA GLU A 12 -15.10 12.08 -8.12
C GLU A 12 -14.49 13.46 -8.37
N LEU A 13 -13.18 13.62 -8.16
CA LEU A 13 -12.44 14.85 -8.43
C LEU A 13 -12.61 15.33 -9.89
N LEU A 14 -12.57 14.39 -10.84
CA LEU A 14 -12.73 14.69 -12.28
C LEU A 14 -14.18 14.92 -12.71
N GLY A 15 -15.15 14.93 -11.79
CA GLY A 15 -16.57 15.08 -12.12
C GLY A 15 -17.12 13.93 -12.97
N ALA A 16 -16.45 12.77 -13.01
CA ALA A 16 -16.81 11.67 -13.89
C ALA A 16 -18.18 11.08 -13.55
N PHE A 17 -18.62 11.19 -12.29
CA PHE A 17 -19.94 10.78 -11.84
C PHE A 17 -21.06 11.74 -12.27
N LYS A 18 -20.76 13.03 -12.49
CA LYS A 18 -21.71 13.98 -13.08
C LYS A 18 -22.01 13.61 -14.53
N ARG A 19 -20.97 13.22 -15.28
CA ARG A 19 -21.09 12.82 -16.69
C ARG A 19 -21.72 11.43 -16.86
N ASN A 20 -21.44 10.50 -15.96
CA ASN A 20 -22.01 9.15 -15.99
C ASN A 20 -22.32 8.66 -14.56
N PRO A 21 -23.56 8.87 -14.07
CA PRO A 21 -23.98 8.48 -12.73
C PRO A 21 -23.94 6.96 -12.46
N ASN A 22 -24.09 6.13 -13.50
CA ASN A 22 -24.06 4.66 -13.34
C ASN A 22 -22.70 4.19 -12.80
N ARG A 23 -21.61 4.90 -13.12
CA ARG A 23 -20.27 4.59 -12.55
C ARG A 23 -20.22 4.69 -11.02
N LYS A 24 -21.02 5.57 -10.42
CA LYS A 24 -21.10 5.70 -8.96
C LYS A 24 -21.90 4.53 -8.38
N ARG A 25 -23.02 4.17 -9.02
CA ARG A 25 -23.85 3.01 -8.64
C ARG A 25 -23.07 1.69 -8.70
N GLU A 26 -22.32 1.45 -9.77
CA GLU A 26 -21.46 0.25 -9.93
C GLU A 26 -20.38 0.12 -8.84
N ARG A 27 -20.06 1.21 -8.13
CA ARG A 27 -18.98 1.27 -7.13
C ARG A 27 -19.51 1.51 -5.72
N GLN A 28 -20.83 1.50 -5.52
CA GLN A 28 -21.46 1.77 -4.22
C GLN A 28 -21.02 0.78 -3.12
N ASN A 29 -20.63 -0.43 -3.53
CA ASN A 29 -20.18 -1.51 -2.64
C ASN A 29 -18.66 -1.72 -2.71
N GLU A 30 -17.89 -0.72 -3.16
CA GLU A 30 -16.42 -0.80 -3.13
C GLU A 30 -15.96 -0.90 -1.67
N PRO A 31 -15.16 -1.93 -1.30
CA PRO A 31 -14.66 -2.05 0.07
C PRO A 31 -13.77 -0.86 0.42
N ILE A 32 -14.15 -0.13 1.46
CA ILE A 32 -13.34 0.96 2.03
C ILE A 32 -12.72 0.45 3.31
N VAL A 33 -11.40 0.34 3.34
CA VAL A 33 -10.65 -0.08 4.53
C VAL A 33 -10.04 1.14 5.17
N THR A 34 -10.61 1.56 6.30
CA THR A 34 -10.15 2.74 7.07
C THR A 34 -9.36 2.36 8.33
N THR A 35 -9.38 1.09 8.72
CA THR A 35 -8.64 0.61 9.88
C THR A 35 -7.14 0.66 9.62
N PRO A 36 -6.33 1.13 10.58
CA PRO A 36 -4.88 1.22 10.42
C PRO A 36 -4.24 -0.16 10.25
N LEU A 37 -3.01 -0.18 9.73
CA LEU A 37 -2.19 -1.38 9.69
C LEU A 37 -2.02 -1.95 11.12
N PRO A 38 -2.43 -3.22 11.37
CA PRO A 38 -2.31 -3.82 12.69
C PRO A 38 -0.86 -4.11 13.09
N ASP A 39 -0.68 -4.56 14.32
CA ASP A 39 0.61 -5.07 14.79
C ASP A 39 1.06 -6.31 13.99
N PRO A 40 2.39 -6.53 13.86
CA PRO A 40 2.92 -7.66 13.13
C PRO A 40 2.47 -9.00 13.73
N PRO A 41 2.25 -10.05 12.90
CA PRO A 41 1.83 -11.35 13.41
C PRO A 41 2.83 -11.92 14.42
N ARG A 42 2.33 -12.55 15.49
CA ARG A 42 3.19 -13.10 16.57
C ARG A 42 4.28 -14.05 16.06
N ARG A 43 3.95 -14.83 15.01
CA ARG A 43 4.82 -15.84 14.38
C ARG A 43 6.05 -15.27 13.67
N VAL A 44 6.09 -13.98 13.30
CA VAL A 44 7.21 -13.45 12.51
C VAL A 44 8.43 -13.14 13.40
N PRO A 45 9.66 -13.33 12.89
CA PRO A 45 10.89 -13.05 13.65
C PRO A 45 11.04 -11.58 14.06
N LYS A 46 11.85 -11.31 15.08
CA LYS A 46 12.10 -9.95 15.60
C LYS A 46 12.54 -8.95 14.50
N PRO A 47 13.50 -9.26 13.60
CA PRO A 47 13.88 -8.33 12.53
C PRO A 47 12.74 -7.95 11.59
N VAL A 48 11.81 -8.89 11.34
CA VAL A 48 10.61 -8.64 10.53
C VAL A 48 9.64 -7.73 11.28
N LYS A 49 9.47 -7.93 12.60
CA LYS A 49 8.62 -7.06 13.44
C LYS A 49 9.14 -5.62 13.47
N GLU A 50 10.44 -5.44 13.64
CA GLU A 50 11.08 -4.10 13.66
C GLU A 50 10.87 -3.39 12.31
N THR A 51 11.10 -4.11 11.21
CA THR A 51 10.91 -3.56 9.87
C THR A 51 9.44 -3.25 9.57
N TRP A 52 8.51 -4.07 10.06
CA TRP A 52 7.07 -3.79 9.99
C TRP A 52 6.71 -2.48 10.71
N GLN A 53 7.25 -2.27 11.91
CA GLN A 53 7.00 -1.04 12.67
C GLN A 53 7.54 0.18 11.95
N GLU A 54 8.75 0.10 11.39
CA GLU A 54 9.31 1.17 10.57
C GLU A 54 8.42 1.48 9.35
N MET A 55 7.91 0.45 8.66
CA MET A 55 6.98 0.63 7.54
C MET A 55 5.68 1.29 7.99
N ARG A 56 5.14 0.92 9.16
CA ARG A 56 3.93 1.52 9.73
C ARG A 56 4.13 3.00 10.06
N GLU A 57 5.28 3.35 10.63
CA GLU A 57 5.62 4.73 11.00
C GLU A 57 5.83 5.62 9.77
N ARG A 58 6.60 5.13 8.79
CA ARG A 58 6.91 5.88 7.56
C ARG A 58 5.74 5.92 6.58
N GLY A 59 5.01 4.81 6.48
CA GLY A 59 3.85 4.62 5.62
C GLY A 59 2.55 4.84 6.39
N TRP A 60 2.35 6.04 6.92
CA TRP A 60 1.16 6.39 7.72
C TRP A 60 -0.18 6.24 6.97
N TRP A 61 -0.14 6.08 5.65
CA TRP A 61 -1.30 5.80 4.80
C TRP A 61 -1.68 4.32 4.72
N LEU A 62 -0.86 3.42 5.25
CA LEU A 62 -1.10 1.98 5.20
C LEU A 62 -2.30 1.58 6.07
N THR A 63 -3.08 0.65 5.54
CA THR A 63 -4.32 0.15 6.14
C THR A 63 -4.18 -1.33 6.50
N SER A 64 -5.20 -1.88 7.17
CA SER A 64 -5.24 -3.32 7.47
C SER A 64 -5.29 -4.21 6.22
N ALA A 65 -5.73 -3.68 5.07
CA ALA A 65 -5.73 -4.40 3.79
C ALA A 65 -4.31 -4.66 3.27
N ASP A 66 -3.37 -3.79 3.61
CA ASP A 66 -1.97 -3.87 3.16
C ASP A 66 -1.16 -4.91 3.91
N ARG A 67 -1.73 -5.51 4.98
CA ARG A 67 -1.02 -6.40 5.91
C ARG A 67 -0.20 -7.50 5.22
N PHE A 68 -0.72 -8.09 4.15
CA PHE A 68 -0.04 -9.17 3.45
C PHE A 68 1.16 -8.68 2.65
N LEU A 69 1.02 -7.53 1.98
CA LEU A 69 2.12 -6.92 1.24
C LEU A 69 3.18 -6.37 2.19
N VAL A 70 2.77 -5.82 3.33
CA VAL A 70 3.69 -5.38 4.39
C VAL A 70 4.45 -6.56 4.98
N GLU A 71 3.81 -7.71 5.23
CA GLU A 71 4.50 -8.92 5.72
C GLU A 71 5.62 -9.36 4.77
N ILE A 72 5.32 -9.39 3.47
CA ILE A 72 6.28 -9.75 2.42
C ILE A 72 7.41 -8.72 2.35
N ALA A 73 7.07 -7.43 2.32
CA ALA A 73 8.05 -6.35 2.23
C ALA A 73 8.97 -6.33 3.46
N ALA A 74 8.42 -6.45 4.67
CA ALA A 74 9.18 -6.47 5.92
C ALA A 74 10.09 -7.70 5.99
N THR A 75 9.64 -8.86 5.49
CA THR A 75 10.46 -10.08 5.43
C THR A 75 11.63 -9.92 4.46
N LEU A 76 11.38 -9.42 3.26
CA LEU A 76 12.42 -9.19 2.25
C LEU A 76 13.42 -8.13 2.70
N MET A 77 12.95 -7.06 3.32
CA MET A 77 13.79 -5.98 3.82
C MET A 77 14.62 -6.42 5.03
N ALA A 78 14.08 -7.25 5.93
CA ALA A 78 14.85 -7.86 7.01
C ALA A 78 15.97 -8.76 6.46
N ARG A 79 15.67 -9.60 5.47
CA ARG A 79 16.67 -10.46 4.80
C ARG A 79 17.72 -9.64 4.06
N TYR A 80 17.33 -8.55 3.41
CA TYR A 80 18.25 -7.61 2.77
C TYR A 80 19.25 -7.03 3.77
N ARG A 81 18.76 -6.58 4.94
CA ARG A 81 19.59 -6.00 6.01
C ARG A 81 20.52 -7.01 6.69
N LEU A 82 20.17 -8.30 6.65
CA LEU A 82 20.99 -9.40 7.17
C LEU A 82 21.92 -10.02 6.12
N GLU A 83 21.98 -9.46 4.91
CA GLU A 83 22.75 -10.00 3.78
C GLU A 83 22.33 -11.43 3.35
N GLU A 84 21.12 -11.87 3.72
CA GLU A 84 20.54 -13.20 3.41
C GLU A 84 19.69 -13.21 2.14
N ILE A 85 19.98 -12.30 1.21
CA ILE A 85 19.15 -12.06 0.03
C ILE A 85 19.53 -12.98 -1.14
N LYS A 86 18.52 -13.52 -1.85
CA LYS A 86 18.75 -14.34 -3.05
C LYS A 86 18.70 -13.49 -4.32
N SER A 87 19.25 -14.01 -5.41
CA SER A 87 19.08 -13.39 -6.73
C SER A 87 17.58 -13.25 -7.06
N GLY A 88 17.13 -12.02 -7.32
CA GLY A 88 15.74 -11.65 -7.58
C GLY A 88 14.94 -11.10 -6.39
N ASP A 89 15.38 -11.34 -5.15
CA ASP A 89 14.67 -10.82 -3.96
C ASP A 89 14.72 -9.29 -3.89
N VAL A 90 15.81 -8.66 -4.37
CA VAL A 90 15.92 -7.18 -4.46
C VAL A 90 14.87 -6.61 -5.41
N SER A 91 14.70 -7.19 -6.58
CA SER A 91 13.70 -6.76 -7.56
C SER A 91 12.28 -6.93 -7.00
N ASN A 92 12.02 -8.04 -6.30
CA ASN A 92 10.74 -8.27 -5.61
C ASN A 92 10.49 -7.24 -4.50
N LEU A 93 11.53 -6.90 -3.72
CA LEU A 93 11.47 -5.90 -2.68
C LEU A 93 11.12 -4.52 -3.25
N ILE A 94 11.82 -4.07 -4.29
CA ILE A 94 11.53 -2.81 -4.98
C ILE A 94 10.10 -2.80 -5.53
N GLY A 95 9.66 -3.93 -6.11
CA GLY A 95 8.32 -4.09 -6.64
C GLY A 95 7.22 -3.99 -5.58
N VAL A 96 7.38 -4.64 -4.43
CA VAL A 96 6.38 -4.57 -3.34
C VAL A 96 6.38 -3.20 -2.66
N LEU A 97 7.55 -2.58 -2.46
CA LEU A 97 7.65 -1.22 -1.93
C LEU A 97 6.97 -0.20 -2.84
N SER A 98 7.08 -0.36 -4.16
CA SER A 98 6.37 0.48 -5.12
C SER A 98 4.86 0.32 -5.00
N LYS A 99 4.34 -0.91 -4.91
CA LYS A 99 2.90 -1.17 -4.74
C LYS A 99 2.33 -0.61 -3.44
N LEU A 100 3.14 -0.58 -2.38
CA LEU A 100 2.81 0.01 -1.08
C LEU A 100 2.92 1.54 -1.05
N GLY A 101 3.35 2.17 -2.14
CA GLY A 101 3.47 3.62 -2.24
C GLY A 101 4.74 4.18 -1.61
N PHE A 102 5.80 3.39 -1.41
CA PHE A 102 7.06 3.89 -0.84
C PHE A 102 7.97 4.59 -1.86
N SER A 103 7.73 4.47 -3.16
CA SER A 103 8.50 5.19 -4.19
C SER A 103 7.95 6.62 -4.43
N PRO A 104 8.79 7.59 -4.84
CA PRO A 104 8.33 8.97 -5.06
C PRO A 104 7.19 9.09 -6.08
N ARG A 105 7.27 8.31 -7.16
CA ARG A 105 6.24 8.27 -8.21
C ARG A 105 4.90 7.81 -7.64
N GLU A 106 4.91 6.72 -6.88
CA GLU A 106 3.68 6.13 -6.35
C GLU A 106 3.12 7.03 -5.23
N ARG A 107 3.97 7.64 -4.38
CA ARG A 107 3.52 8.67 -3.43
C ARG A 107 2.77 9.82 -4.09
N GLY A 108 3.26 10.32 -5.22
CA GLY A 108 2.59 11.38 -5.98
C GLY A 108 1.26 10.93 -6.61
N ALA A 109 1.05 9.63 -6.77
CA ALA A 109 -0.22 9.06 -7.25
C ALA A 109 -1.21 8.77 -6.11
N LEU A 110 -0.75 8.73 -4.85
CA LEU A 110 -1.63 8.57 -3.70
C LEU A 110 -2.45 9.84 -3.50
N ASN A 111 -3.76 9.68 -3.42
CA ASN A 111 -4.68 10.77 -3.13
C ASN A 111 -5.05 10.72 -1.65
N LEU A 112 -4.16 11.23 -0.79
CA LEU A 112 -4.29 11.19 0.67
C LEU A 112 -4.77 12.55 1.19
N PRO A 113 -5.66 12.59 2.20
CA PRO A 113 -5.96 13.84 2.90
C PRO A 113 -4.70 14.39 3.58
N THR A 114 -4.54 15.71 3.54
CA THR A 114 -3.39 16.39 4.18
C THR A 114 -3.40 16.05 5.67
N ARG A 115 -2.28 15.53 6.18
CA ARG A 115 -2.12 15.24 7.60
C ARG A 115 -2.13 16.57 8.35
N THR A 116 -3.23 16.90 9.03
CA THR A 116 -3.26 18.02 9.97
C THR A 116 -2.34 17.63 11.12
N THR A 117 -1.22 18.32 11.22
CA THR A 117 -0.23 18.20 12.30
C THR A 117 -0.81 18.64 13.63
#